data_AF-A0A382I0R7-F1
#
_entry.id   AF-A0A382I0R7-F1
#
_cell.length_a   1.000
_cell.length_b   1.000
_cell.length_c   1.000
_cell.angle_alpha   90.00
_cell.angle_beta   90.00
_cell.angle_gamma   90.00
#
_symmetry.space_group_name_H-M   'P 1'
#
loop_
_entity.id
_entity.type
_entity.pdbx_description
1 polymer ?
#
loop_
_entity_poly.entity_id
_entity_poly.type
_entity_poly.pdbx_seq_one_letter_code
_entity_poly.pdbx_strand_id
1 'polypeptide(L)'
;MTPEIGQLCLILALCVAAVQSVLPLVGSQTRNPAWISIARPAAITQLLFVAIAFICLSLAFVENDFSVLYVANNSNLELPLMYRIAAVWGAHEGSLLLWVLILAIWTSAVALLSRSLPDRLMAQVLGVMGIISVGFLLFILFTSNPFSRVFPAPLDGNDLNPLLQDPALIIHPPMLYIGYVGFSVAFAFAVAAMLSGQLDQQWARWTRPWTTMAWLFLTIGIALGSWWAYYELGWGGWWFWDPVENASFMPWLAGTALIHSLAVTEKRGLFKSS
;
A
#
# COMPACT_ATOMS: atom_id res chain seq x y z
N MET A 1 -17.84 17.87 7.62
CA MET A 1 -17.21 17.33 8.84
C MET A 1 -16.50 16.02 8.56
N THR A 2 -17.10 15.09 7.81
CA THR A 2 -16.46 13.82 7.41
C THR A 2 -15.10 14.03 6.70
N PRO A 3 -14.96 14.98 5.75
CA PRO A 3 -13.66 15.23 5.10
C PRO A 3 -12.61 15.79 6.05
N GLU A 4 -12.99 16.64 6.99
CA GLU A 4 -12.08 17.21 7.99
C GLU A 4 -11.57 16.14 8.97
N ILE A 5 -12.41 15.16 9.34
CA ILE A 5 -11.99 14.00 10.13
C ILE A 5 -10.98 13.16 9.34
N GLY A 6 -11.27 12.88 8.06
CA GLY A 6 -10.36 12.14 7.19
C GLY A 6 -8.99 12.82 7.07
N GLN A 7 -8.98 14.13 6.85
CA GLN A 7 -7.76 14.95 6.80
C GLN A 7 -6.98 14.89 8.12
N LEU A 8 -7.66 15.06 9.27
CA LEU A 8 -7.02 14.98 10.58
C LEU A 8 -6.42 13.58 10.80
N CYS A 9 -7.12 12.53 10.42
CA CYS A 9 -6.63 11.16 10.52
C CYS A 9 -5.36 10.94 9.66
N LEU A 10 -5.25 11.54 8.47
CA LEU A 10 -4.01 11.45 7.68
C LEU A 10 -2.84 12.17 8.35
N ILE A 11 -3.08 13.32 8.98
CA ILE A 11 -2.05 14.05 9.73
C ILE A 11 -1.60 13.22 10.95
N LEU A 12 -2.55 12.62 11.68
CA LEU A 12 -2.24 11.75 12.82
C LEU A 12 -1.51 10.48 12.36
N ALA A 13 -1.90 9.88 11.24
CA ALA A 13 -1.20 8.76 10.63
C ALA A 13 0.25 9.12 10.29
N LEU A 14 0.51 10.33 9.76
CA LEU A 14 1.87 10.81 9.49
C LEU A 14 2.69 10.93 10.78
N CYS A 15 2.13 11.53 11.83
CA CYS A 15 2.79 11.62 13.13
C CYS A 15 3.15 10.23 13.69
N VAL A 16 2.21 9.27 13.60
CA VAL A 16 2.45 7.89 14.04
C VAL A 16 3.49 7.20 13.18
N ALA A 17 3.47 7.39 11.86
CA ALA A 17 4.48 6.84 10.94
C ALA A 17 5.89 7.40 11.21
N ALA A 18 5.99 8.68 11.59
CA ALA A 18 7.25 9.30 12.03
C ALA A 18 7.77 8.67 13.34
N VAL A 19 6.87 8.43 14.31
CA VAL A 19 7.21 7.70 15.54
C VAL A 19 7.62 6.26 15.25
N GLN A 20 6.86 5.56 14.40
CA GLN A 20 7.11 4.17 13.98
C GLN A 20 8.43 4.04 13.24
N SER A 21 8.82 5.01 12.42
CA SER A 21 10.09 4.99 11.71
C SER A 21 11.27 5.26 12.63
N VAL A 22 11.20 6.32 13.45
CA VAL A 22 12.36 6.77 14.22
C VAL A 22 12.60 5.95 15.48
N LEU A 23 11.60 5.79 16.36
CA LEU A 23 11.84 5.22 17.68
C LEU A 23 12.27 3.74 17.62
N PRO A 24 11.58 2.86 16.87
CA PRO A 24 12.02 1.47 16.70
C PRO A 24 13.41 1.32 16.11
N LEU A 25 13.76 2.11 15.09
CA LEU A 25 15.09 2.05 14.46
C LEU A 25 16.19 2.50 15.41
N VAL A 26 16.03 3.65 16.06
CA VAL A 26 17.03 4.15 17.01
C VAL A 26 17.08 3.25 18.25
N GLY A 27 15.94 2.76 18.73
CA GLY A 27 15.84 1.80 19.82
C GLY A 27 16.57 0.50 19.51
N SER A 28 16.50 0.02 18.27
CA SER A 28 17.25 -1.15 17.82
C SER A 28 18.77 -0.91 17.85
N GLN A 29 19.25 0.31 17.59
CA GLN A 29 20.68 0.63 17.61
C GLN A 29 21.20 0.83 19.03
N THR A 30 20.45 1.54 19.87
CA THR A 30 20.80 1.84 21.26
C THR A 30 20.48 0.70 22.23
N ARG A 31 19.82 -0.37 21.75
CA ARG A 31 19.31 -1.49 22.55
C ARG A 31 18.34 -1.05 23.65
N ASN A 32 17.54 -0.02 23.38
CA ASN A 32 16.54 0.49 24.32
C ASN A 32 15.21 -0.29 24.16
N PRO A 33 14.81 -1.13 25.14
CA PRO A 33 13.62 -1.96 25.03
C PRO A 33 12.32 -1.14 24.98
N ALA A 34 12.29 0.04 25.62
CA ALA A 34 11.11 0.90 25.62
C ALA A 34 10.84 1.52 24.24
N TRP A 35 11.88 1.76 23.44
CA TRP A 35 11.70 2.29 22.08
C TRP A 35 11.41 1.17 21.08
N ILE A 36 11.97 -0.02 21.30
CA ILE A 36 11.68 -1.22 20.52
C ILE A 36 10.20 -1.62 20.66
N SER A 37 9.64 -1.56 21.87
CA SER A 37 8.25 -1.97 22.13
C SER A 37 7.19 -1.11 21.45
N ILE A 38 7.55 0.10 20.99
CA ILE A 38 6.66 1.03 20.26
C ILE A 38 6.35 0.52 18.84
N ALA A 39 7.19 -0.34 18.27
CA ALA A 39 7.09 -0.75 16.87
C ALA A 39 5.72 -1.33 16.49
N ARG A 40 5.21 -2.29 17.28
CA ARG A 40 3.93 -2.98 16.98
C ARG A 40 2.71 -2.08 17.24
N PRO A 41 2.59 -1.38 18.40
CA PRO A 41 1.48 -0.46 18.63
C PRO A 41 1.40 0.63 17.56
N ALA A 42 2.53 1.23 17.18
CA ALA A 42 2.55 2.28 16.17
C ALA A 42 2.02 1.80 14.81
N ALA A 43 2.40 0.60 14.36
CA ALA A 43 1.87 -0.01 13.13
C ALA A 43 0.34 -0.15 13.13
N ILE A 44 -0.22 -0.65 14.24
CA ILE A 44 -1.67 -0.87 14.38
C ILE A 44 -2.39 0.48 14.47
N THR A 45 -1.86 1.43 15.23
CA THR A 45 -2.43 2.78 15.35
C THR A 45 -2.40 3.53 14.01
N GLN A 46 -1.34 3.35 13.21
CA GLN A 46 -1.25 3.94 11.88
C GLN A 46 -2.32 3.37 10.96
N LEU A 47 -2.51 2.05 10.95
CA LEU A 47 -3.59 1.40 10.18
C LEU A 47 -4.95 1.93 10.58
N LEU A 48 -5.22 2.09 11.88
CA LEU A 48 -6.48 2.64 12.36
C LEU A 48 -6.76 4.02 11.76
N PHE A 49 -5.80 4.94 11.82
CA PHE A 49 -6.00 6.29 11.28
C PHE A 49 -6.15 6.30 9.76
N VAL A 50 -5.33 5.55 9.03
CA VAL A 50 -5.45 5.46 7.56
C VAL A 50 -6.79 4.81 7.16
N ALA A 51 -7.24 3.79 7.87
CA ALA A 51 -8.53 3.14 7.62
C ALA A 51 -9.70 4.10 7.86
N ILE A 52 -9.67 4.88 8.95
CA ILE A 52 -10.69 5.92 9.21
C ILE A 52 -10.69 6.95 8.08
N ALA A 53 -9.53 7.42 7.63
CA ALA A 53 -9.44 8.34 6.49
C ALA A 53 -10.05 7.73 5.22
N PHE A 54 -9.70 6.49 4.88
CA PHE A 54 -10.25 5.80 3.71
C PHE A 54 -11.78 5.63 3.80
N ILE A 55 -12.31 5.32 4.98
CA ILE A 55 -13.77 5.24 5.22
C ILE A 55 -14.41 6.62 5.05
N CYS A 56 -13.82 7.69 5.60
CA CYS A 56 -14.32 9.06 5.43
C CYS A 56 -14.38 9.46 3.95
N LEU A 57 -13.36 9.11 3.16
CA LEU A 57 -13.37 9.39 1.72
C LEU A 57 -14.46 8.59 1.00
N SER A 58 -14.58 7.30 1.34
CA SER A 58 -15.64 6.43 0.79
C SER A 58 -17.04 6.99 1.07
N LEU A 59 -17.29 7.46 2.29
CA LEU A 59 -18.55 8.10 2.65
C LEU A 59 -18.79 9.37 1.84
N ALA A 60 -17.77 10.21 1.62
CA ALA A 60 -17.90 11.40 0.80
C ALA A 60 -18.33 11.08 -0.65
N PHE A 61 -17.81 10.00 -1.26
CA PHE A 61 -18.28 9.52 -2.55
C PHE A 61 -19.70 8.97 -2.51
N VAL A 62 -20.02 8.15 -1.50
CA VAL A 62 -21.35 7.53 -1.31
C VAL A 62 -22.44 8.56 -0.99
N GLU A 63 -22.08 9.72 -0.46
CA GLU A 63 -22.98 10.85 -0.20
C GLU A 63 -22.96 11.91 -1.31
N ASN A 64 -22.05 11.82 -2.27
CA ASN A 64 -21.84 12.83 -3.31
C ASN A 64 -21.53 14.20 -2.68
N ASP A 65 -20.64 14.21 -1.70
CA ASP A 65 -20.17 15.45 -1.08
C ASP A 65 -19.26 16.22 -2.05
N PHE A 66 -19.88 16.96 -2.98
CA PHE A 66 -19.20 17.76 -3.99
C PHE A 66 -18.43 18.95 -3.41
N SER A 67 -18.51 19.21 -2.11
CA SER A 67 -17.61 20.18 -1.48
C SER A 67 -16.17 19.64 -1.31
N VAL A 68 -15.96 18.33 -1.51
CA VAL A 68 -14.64 17.71 -1.71
C VAL A 68 -14.28 17.74 -3.19
N LEU A 69 -13.17 18.40 -3.54
CA LEU A 69 -12.71 18.56 -4.93
C LEU A 69 -12.53 17.21 -5.64
N TYR A 70 -11.99 16.21 -4.94
CA TYR A 70 -11.78 14.88 -5.50
C TYR A 70 -13.11 14.19 -5.85
N VAL A 71 -14.14 14.32 -5.00
CA VAL A 71 -15.48 13.78 -5.27
C VAL A 71 -16.14 14.54 -6.42
N ALA A 72 -16.08 15.87 -6.40
CA ALA A 72 -16.63 16.72 -7.46
C ALA A 72 -16.01 16.46 -8.83
N ASN A 73 -14.76 16.00 -8.90
CA ASN A 73 -14.09 15.72 -10.16
C ASN A 73 -14.31 14.29 -10.69
N ASN A 74 -14.85 13.36 -9.89
CA ASN A 74 -14.86 11.93 -10.23
C ASN A 74 -16.19 11.22 -9.88
N SER A 75 -17.26 11.97 -9.66
CA SER A 75 -18.59 11.42 -9.33
C SER A 75 -19.68 12.44 -9.65
N ASN A 76 -20.86 11.96 -10.02
CA ASN A 76 -22.06 12.78 -10.24
C ASN A 76 -23.29 12.12 -9.60
N LEU A 77 -24.44 12.79 -9.68
CA LEU A 77 -25.71 12.33 -9.10
C LEU A 77 -26.28 11.07 -9.79
N GLU A 78 -25.99 10.86 -11.07
CA GLU A 78 -26.49 9.73 -11.86
C GLU A 78 -25.61 8.47 -11.77
N LEU A 79 -24.37 8.62 -11.27
CA LEU A 79 -23.39 7.54 -11.22
C LEU A 79 -23.87 6.42 -10.26
N PRO A 80 -23.98 5.16 -10.74
CA PRO A 80 -24.38 4.04 -9.90
C PRO A 80 -23.49 3.89 -8.66
N LEU A 81 -24.09 3.51 -7.53
CA LEU A 81 -23.40 3.40 -6.23
C LEU A 81 -22.11 2.57 -6.29
N MET A 82 -22.10 1.49 -7.06
CA MET A 82 -20.95 0.63 -7.23
C MET A 82 -19.74 1.39 -7.81
N TYR A 83 -19.96 2.26 -8.80
CA TYR A 83 -18.91 3.07 -9.39
C TYR A 83 -18.53 4.27 -8.53
N ARG A 84 -19.46 4.78 -7.71
CA ARG A 84 -19.13 5.78 -6.68
C ARG A 84 -18.17 5.23 -5.63
N ILE A 85 -18.37 3.98 -5.21
CA ILE A 85 -17.41 3.29 -4.32
C ILE A 85 -16.07 3.06 -5.04
N ALA A 86 -16.10 2.61 -6.30
CA ALA A 86 -14.88 2.37 -7.07
C ALA A 86 -14.09 3.65 -7.38
N ALA A 87 -14.77 4.79 -7.53
CA ALA A 87 -14.17 6.10 -7.74
C ALA A 87 -13.26 6.54 -6.57
N VAL A 88 -13.44 5.97 -5.37
CA VAL A 88 -12.54 6.18 -4.22
C VAL A 88 -11.08 5.89 -4.58
N TRP A 89 -10.81 4.97 -5.51
CA TRP A 89 -9.47 4.68 -6.04
C TRP A 89 -9.36 4.84 -7.56
N GLY A 90 -10.35 5.48 -8.19
CA GLY A 90 -10.42 5.65 -9.65
C GLY A 90 -9.45 6.70 -10.21
N ALA A 91 -8.92 7.58 -9.36
CA ALA A 91 -8.00 8.64 -9.74
C ALA A 91 -6.81 8.74 -8.77
N HIS A 92 -5.93 9.70 -9.00
CA HIS A 92 -4.58 9.73 -8.42
C HIS A 92 -4.58 9.87 -6.89
N GLU A 93 -5.36 10.77 -6.32
CA GLU A 93 -5.41 11.03 -4.87
C GLU A 93 -5.96 9.82 -4.11
N GLY A 94 -7.02 9.23 -4.63
CA GLY A 94 -7.68 8.07 -4.06
C GLY A 94 -6.87 6.78 -4.14
N SER A 95 -6.24 6.54 -5.30
CA SER A 95 -5.35 5.39 -5.49
C SER A 95 -4.12 5.44 -4.58
N LEU A 96 -3.55 6.62 -4.31
CA LEU A 96 -2.49 6.79 -3.32
C LEU A 96 -2.98 6.52 -1.90
N LEU A 97 -4.19 6.93 -1.54
CA LEU A 97 -4.76 6.58 -0.24
C LEU A 97 -4.97 5.07 -0.09
N LEU A 98 -5.46 4.39 -1.14
CA LEU A 98 -5.56 2.93 -1.18
C LEU A 98 -4.19 2.27 -1.02
N TRP A 99 -3.15 2.80 -1.68
CA TRP A 99 -1.77 2.31 -1.55
C TRP A 99 -1.29 2.38 -0.10
N VAL A 100 -1.48 3.52 0.57
CA VAL A 100 -1.09 3.68 1.98
C VAL A 100 -1.91 2.80 2.92
N LEU A 101 -3.20 2.60 2.63
CA LEU A 101 -4.04 1.66 3.38
C LEU A 101 -3.48 0.24 3.29
N ILE A 102 -3.16 -0.22 2.07
CA ILE A 102 -2.58 -1.55 1.85
C ILE A 102 -1.20 -1.66 2.51
N LEU A 103 -0.38 -0.61 2.47
CA LEU A 103 0.91 -0.58 3.19
C LEU A 103 0.72 -0.73 4.69
N ALA A 104 -0.25 -0.02 5.28
CA ALA A 104 -0.55 -0.11 6.70
C ALA A 104 -1.13 -1.48 7.09
N ILE A 105 -1.91 -2.11 6.20
CA ILE A 105 -2.39 -3.49 6.36
C ILE A 105 -1.22 -4.46 6.38
N TRP A 106 -0.31 -4.40 5.40
CA TRP A 106 0.89 -5.24 5.38
C TRP A 106 1.77 -5.03 6.61
N THR A 107 1.98 -3.77 7.01
CA THR A 107 2.77 -3.41 8.20
C THR A 107 2.15 -4.02 9.46
N SER A 108 0.84 -3.90 9.62
CA SER A 108 0.11 -4.48 10.76
C SER A 108 0.08 -6.01 10.71
N ALA A 109 -0.04 -6.60 9.52
CA ALA A 109 0.02 -8.05 9.34
C ALA A 109 1.39 -8.59 9.80
N VAL A 110 2.49 -7.95 9.40
CA VAL A 110 3.84 -8.29 9.88
C VAL A 110 3.90 -8.16 11.41
N ALA A 111 3.40 -7.05 11.96
CA ALA A 111 3.38 -6.76 13.39
C ALA A 111 2.54 -7.76 14.21
N LEU A 112 1.54 -8.42 13.63
CA LEU A 112 0.66 -9.35 14.34
C LEU A 112 1.04 -10.82 14.13
N LEU A 113 1.47 -11.18 12.92
CA LEU A 113 1.67 -12.57 12.50
C LEU A 113 3.12 -13.06 12.67
N SER A 114 4.12 -12.16 12.67
CA SER A 114 5.53 -12.57 12.79
C SER A 114 6.00 -12.61 14.25
N ARG A 115 5.37 -13.46 15.07
CA ARG A 115 5.68 -13.57 16.52
C ARG A 115 7.01 -14.25 16.83
N SER A 116 7.57 -15.01 15.89
CA SER A 116 8.85 -15.70 16.05
C SER A 116 10.07 -14.82 15.76
N LEU A 117 9.88 -13.58 15.29
CA LEU A 117 10.97 -12.65 15.03
C LEU A 117 11.56 -12.10 16.33
N PRO A 118 12.89 -12.02 16.45
CA PRO A 118 13.53 -11.25 17.53
C PRO A 118 13.03 -9.80 17.54
N ASP A 119 12.76 -9.25 18.73
CA ASP A 119 12.16 -7.92 18.87
C ASP A 119 12.96 -6.81 18.17
N ARG A 120 14.30 -6.92 18.19
CA ARG A 120 15.18 -5.98 17.49
C ARG A 120 14.99 -5.99 15.98
N LEU A 121 14.86 -7.18 15.38
CA LEU A 121 14.63 -7.33 13.95
C LEU A 121 13.22 -6.86 13.58
N MET A 122 12.22 -7.20 14.41
CA MET A 122 10.85 -6.70 14.25
C MET A 122 10.81 -5.16 14.25
N ALA A 123 11.50 -4.52 15.21
CA ALA A 123 11.60 -3.06 15.28
C ALA A 123 12.23 -2.45 14.03
N GLN A 124 13.25 -3.11 13.47
CA GLN A 124 13.88 -2.66 12.22
C GLN A 124 12.96 -2.78 11.02
N VAL A 125 12.28 -3.93 10.86
CA VAL A 125 11.34 -4.16 9.75
C VAL A 125 10.21 -3.13 9.79
N LEU A 126 9.52 -3.01 10.94
CA LEU A 126 8.41 -2.06 11.08
C LEU A 126 8.87 -0.61 10.97
N GLY A 127 10.09 -0.31 11.41
CA GLY A 127 10.70 1.01 11.25
C GLY A 127 10.94 1.39 9.79
N VAL A 128 11.49 0.48 8.98
CA VAL A 128 11.68 0.69 7.54
C VAL A 128 10.33 0.85 6.82
N MET A 129 9.34 0.02 7.15
CA MET A 129 7.98 0.21 6.61
C MET A 129 7.38 1.56 7.02
N GLY A 130 7.68 2.03 8.23
CA GLY A 130 7.32 3.37 8.71
C GLY A 130 7.95 4.48 7.85
N ILE A 131 9.22 4.35 7.46
CA ILE A 131 9.89 5.33 6.58
C ILE A 131 9.17 5.41 5.23
N ILE A 132 8.85 4.27 4.63
CA ILE A 132 8.10 4.22 3.36
C ILE A 132 6.76 4.93 3.54
N SER A 133 6.06 4.65 4.65
CA SER A 133 4.77 5.26 4.92
C SER A 133 4.86 6.77 5.14
N VAL A 134 5.91 7.28 5.79
CA VAL A 134 6.14 8.73 5.94
C VAL A 134 6.22 9.39 4.56
N GLY A 135 6.98 8.81 3.63
CA GLY A 135 7.11 9.33 2.26
C GLY A 135 5.76 9.46 1.55
N PHE A 136 4.96 8.39 1.53
CA PHE A 136 3.64 8.43 0.89
C PHE A 136 2.64 9.35 1.60
N LEU A 137 2.63 9.37 2.94
CA LEU A 137 1.73 10.25 3.70
C LEU A 137 2.08 11.74 3.49
N LEU A 138 3.37 12.09 3.44
CA LEU A 138 3.80 13.44 3.07
C LEU A 138 3.35 13.78 1.66
N PHE A 139 3.54 12.87 0.70
CA PHE A 139 3.13 13.09 -0.69
C PHE A 139 1.61 13.32 -0.80
N ILE A 140 0.79 12.50 -0.13
CA ILE A 140 -0.66 12.67 -0.07
C ILE A 140 -1.01 14.04 0.53
N LEU A 141 -0.45 14.39 1.69
CA LEU A 141 -0.84 15.62 2.39
C LEU A 141 -0.45 16.90 1.64
N PHE A 142 0.69 16.90 0.93
CA PHE A 142 1.21 18.10 0.28
C PHE A 142 0.95 18.18 -1.23
N THR A 143 0.77 17.05 -1.92
CA THR A 143 0.72 17.02 -3.38
C THR A 143 -0.58 16.42 -3.93
N SER A 144 -1.17 15.44 -3.24
CA SER A 144 -2.31 14.67 -3.77
C SER A 144 -3.36 14.42 -2.70
N ASN A 145 -3.82 15.51 -2.08
CA ASN A 145 -4.70 15.44 -0.93
C ASN A 145 -6.16 15.16 -1.34
N PRO A 146 -6.72 13.98 -0.99
CA PRO A 146 -8.07 13.58 -1.40
C PRO A 146 -9.18 14.35 -0.68
N PHE A 147 -8.86 15.10 0.39
CA PHE A 147 -9.81 15.89 1.18
C PHE A 147 -9.78 17.39 0.85
N SER A 148 -9.07 17.78 -0.22
CA SER A 148 -9.05 19.15 -0.70
C SER A 148 -10.48 19.66 -0.93
N ARG A 149 -10.75 20.89 -0.47
CA ARG A 149 -12.10 21.48 -0.49
C ARG A 149 -12.24 22.42 -1.68
N VAL A 150 -13.47 22.53 -2.21
CA VAL A 150 -13.82 23.49 -3.26
C VAL A 150 -14.98 24.37 -2.80
N PHE A 151 -14.91 25.67 -3.09
CA PHE A 151 -15.96 26.64 -2.78
C PHE A 151 -16.14 27.65 -3.93
N PRO A 152 -17.38 27.92 -4.38
CA PRO A 152 -18.62 27.23 -3.99
C PRO A 152 -18.61 25.76 -4.41
N ALA A 153 -19.21 24.89 -3.61
CA ALA A 153 -19.38 23.49 -3.98
C ALA A 153 -20.36 23.41 -5.17
N PRO A 154 -20.04 22.67 -6.23
CA PRO A 154 -20.95 22.52 -7.35
C PRO A 154 -22.18 21.69 -6.95
N LEU A 155 -23.30 21.93 -7.62
CA LEU A 155 -24.56 21.21 -7.37
C LEU A 155 -24.53 19.77 -7.89
N ASP A 156 -23.71 19.52 -8.90
CA ASP A 156 -23.41 18.20 -9.46
C ASP A 156 -21.94 18.15 -9.85
N GLY A 157 -21.36 16.96 -9.81
CA GLY A 157 -19.94 16.75 -10.13
C GLY A 157 -19.71 16.31 -11.57
N ASN A 158 -18.44 16.14 -11.92
CA ASN A 158 -18.01 15.55 -13.18
C ASN A 158 -18.18 14.03 -13.14
N ASP A 159 -18.19 13.40 -14.30
CA ASP A 159 -18.29 11.95 -14.38
C ASP A 159 -16.99 11.24 -13.99
N LEU A 160 -17.12 10.01 -13.49
CA LEU A 160 -16.00 9.08 -13.49
C LEU A 160 -15.65 8.79 -14.94
N ASN A 161 -14.35 8.74 -15.28
CA ASN A 161 -13.91 8.40 -16.63
C ASN A 161 -14.70 7.18 -17.15
N PRO A 162 -15.40 7.27 -18.29
CA PRO A 162 -16.30 6.22 -18.76
C PRO A 162 -15.63 4.84 -18.87
N LEU A 163 -14.33 4.78 -19.21
CA LEU A 163 -13.56 3.54 -19.28
C LEU A 163 -13.40 2.84 -17.92
N LEU A 164 -13.54 3.60 -16.82
CA LEU A 164 -13.42 3.11 -15.45
C LEU A 164 -14.79 2.65 -14.91
N GLN A 165 -15.90 2.88 -15.61
CA GLN A 165 -17.22 2.38 -15.23
C GLN A 165 -17.39 0.89 -15.60
N ASP A 166 -16.43 0.07 -15.19
CA ASP A 166 -16.36 -1.36 -15.47
C ASP A 166 -16.11 -2.16 -14.16
N PRO A 167 -16.72 -3.35 -13.99
CA PRO A 167 -16.49 -4.18 -12.80
C PRO A 167 -15.03 -4.52 -12.51
N ALA A 168 -14.16 -4.55 -13.51
CA ALA A 168 -12.72 -4.74 -13.37
C ALA A 168 -12.06 -3.63 -12.55
N LEU A 169 -12.52 -2.37 -12.64
CA LEU A 169 -12.01 -1.28 -11.77
C LEU A 169 -12.17 -1.62 -10.28
N ILE A 170 -13.23 -2.36 -9.92
CA ILE A 170 -13.53 -2.65 -8.53
C ILE A 170 -12.51 -3.65 -7.96
N ILE A 171 -12.06 -4.58 -8.78
CA ILE A 171 -11.31 -5.76 -8.33
C ILE A 171 -9.82 -5.65 -8.68
N HIS A 172 -9.50 -5.19 -9.89
CA HIS A 172 -8.13 -5.20 -10.41
C HIS A 172 -7.17 -4.30 -9.61
N PRO A 173 -7.41 -2.99 -9.43
CA PRO A 173 -6.48 -2.11 -8.71
C PRO A 173 -6.19 -2.56 -7.27
N PRO A 174 -7.18 -2.94 -6.44
CA PRO A 174 -6.89 -3.49 -5.11
C PRO A 174 -6.01 -4.75 -5.16
N MET A 175 -6.28 -5.70 -6.04
CA MET A 175 -5.48 -6.92 -6.17
C MET A 175 -4.05 -6.61 -6.62
N LEU A 176 -3.90 -5.71 -7.60
CA LEU A 176 -2.62 -5.26 -8.10
C LEU A 176 -1.80 -4.58 -6.99
N TYR A 177 -2.41 -3.68 -6.22
CA TYR A 177 -1.75 -2.95 -5.14
C TYR A 177 -1.41 -3.83 -3.94
N ILE A 178 -2.23 -4.83 -3.58
CA ILE A 178 -1.87 -5.81 -2.56
C ILE A 178 -0.55 -6.49 -2.91
N GLY A 179 -0.37 -6.84 -4.20
CA GLY A 179 0.88 -7.42 -4.69
C GLY A 179 2.06 -6.45 -4.71
N TYR A 180 1.90 -5.30 -5.37
CA TYR A 180 2.95 -4.27 -5.50
C TYR A 180 3.46 -3.79 -4.15
N VAL A 181 2.54 -3.34 -3.31
CA VAL A 181 2.86 -2.81 -1.97
C VAL A 181 3.38 -3.93 -1.07
N GLY A 182 2.95 -5.18 -1.28
CA GLY A 182 3.43 -6.33 -0.52
C GLY A 182 4.94 -6.54 -0.62
N PHE A 183 5.57 -6.19 -1.74
CA PHE A 183 7.03 -6.25 -1.87
C PHE A 183 7.78 -5.28 -0.95
N SER A 184 7.12 -4.26 -0.40
CA SER A 184 7.69 -3.40 0.65
C SER A 184 8.07 -4.20 1.90
N VAL A 185 7.37 -5.29 2.19
CA VAL A 185 7.70 -6.19 3.31
C VAL A 185 9.03 -6.88 3.05
N ALA A 186 9.21 -7.46 1.86
CA ALA A 186 10.46 -8.11 1.48
C ALA A 186 11.64 -7.12 1.49
N PHE A 187 11.42 -5.90 0.98
CA PHE A 187 12.39 -4.82 1.05
C PHE A 187 12.75 -4.45 2.50
N ALA A 188 11.75 -4.30 3.39
CA ALA A 188 11.98 -3.98 4.79
C ALA A 188 12.77 -5.07 5.52
N PHE A 189 12.49 -6.35 5.24
CA PHE A 189 13.30 -7.46 5.75
C PHE A 189 14.75 -7.43 5.24
N ALA A 190 14.96 -7.10 3.96
CA ALA A 190 16.31 -7.00 3.41
C ALA A 190 17.11 -5.87 4.08
N VAL A 191 16.51 -4.67 4.22
CA VAL A 191 17.14 -3.54 4.90
C VAL A 191 17.42 -3.86 6.38
N ALA A 192 16.47 -4.48 7.08
CA ALA A 192 16.64 -4.87 8.48
C ALA A 192 17.77 -5.92 8.66
N ALA A 193 17.92 -6.86 7.71
CA ALA A 193 19.01 -7.82 7.72
C ALA A 193 20.38 -7.15 7.49
N MET A 194 20.44 -6.16 6.59
CA MET A 194 21.66 -5.35 6.39
C MET A 194 22.02 -4.54 7.65
N LEU A 195 21.03 -3.92 8.31
CA LEU A 195 21.23 -3.16 9.55
C LEU A 195 21.68 -4.04 10.73
N SER A 196 21.25 -5.30 10.77
CA SER A 196 21.64 -6.26 11.81
C SER A 196 22.91 -7.06 11.48
N GLY A 197 23.36 -7.04 10.22
CA GLY A 197 24.50 -7.83 9.73
C GLY A 197 24.23 -9.34 9.68
N GLN A 198 22.96 -9.76 9.75
CA GLN A 198 22.57 -11.17 9.86
C GLN A 198 21.75 -11.60 8.62
N LEU A 199 22.46 -12.02 7.58
CA LEU A 199 21.89 -12.64 6.37
C LEU A 199 21.98 -14.17 6.48
N ASP A 200 21.30 -14.74 7.47
CA ASP A 200 21.32 -16.18 7.72
C ASP A 200 20.10 -16.90 7.09
N GLN A 201 20.01 -18.22 7.29
CA GLN A 201 18.89 -19.01 6.79
C GLN A 201 17.56 -18.62 7.46
N GLN A 202 17.57 -18.08 8.68
CA GLN A 202 16.34 -17.69 9.39
C GLN A 202 15.71 -16.47 8.72
N TRP A 203 16.53 -15.52 8.29
CA TRP A 203 16.06 -14.39 7.47
C TRP A 203 15.30 -14.86 6.22
N ALA A 204 15.84 -15.83 5.49
CA ALA A 204 15.19 -16.36 4.29
C ALA A 204 13.83 -17.02 4.62
N ARG A 205 13.76 -17.79 5.72
CA ARG A 205 12.52 -18.42 6.21
C ARG A 205 11.45 -17.40 6.58
N TRP A 206 11.83 -16.29 7.23
CA TRP A 206 10.88 -15.25 7.60
C TRP A 206 10.39 -14.46 6.39
N THR A 207 11.26 -14.15 5.43
CA THR A 207 10.93 -13.28 4.28
C THR A 207 10.12 -14.00 3.20
N ARG A 208 10.34 -15.30 3.02
CA ARG A 208 9.72 -16.10 1.95
C ARG A 208 8.18 -16.10 1.93
N PRO A 209 7.44 -16.35 3.02
CA PRO A 209 5.98 -16.34 2.98
C PRO A 209 5.40 -14.99 2.55
N TRP A 210 5.97 -13.89 3.04
CA TRP A 210 5.55 -12.52 2.66
C TRP A 210 5.79 -12.26 1.17
N THR A 211 6.99 -12.59 0.69
CA THR A 211 7.36 -12.42 -0.73
C THR A 211 6.46 -13.25 -1.64
N THR A 212 6.15 -14.49 -1.24
CA THR A 212 5.28 -15.40 -2.01
C THR A 212 3.87 -14.86 -2.08
N MET A 213 3.34 -14.32 -0.98
CA MET A 213 2.00 -13.73 -0.95
C MET A 213 1.93 -12.48 -1.82
N ALA A 214 2.90 -11.56 -1.72
CA ALA A 214 2.99 -10.39 -2.59
C ALA A 214 3.04 -10.77 -4.07
N TRP A 215 3.86 -11.75 -4.43
CA TRP A 215 3.97 -12.26 -5.79
C TRP A 215 2.66 -12.91 -6.29
N LEU A 216 1.96 -13.67 -5.44
CA LEU A 216 0.69 -14.29 -5.78
C LEU A 216 -0.37 -13.24 -6.13
N PHE A 217 -0.55 -12.24 -5.26
CA PHE A 217 -1.49 -11.15 -5.51
C PHE A 217 -1.10 -10.32 -6.73
N LEU A 218 0.20 -10.06 -6.93
CA LEU A 218 0.67 -9.37 -8.14
C LEU A 218 0.35 -10.18 -9.40
N THR A 219 0.52 -11.50 -9.38
CA THR A 219 0.17 -12.39 -10.49
C THR A 219 -1.32 -12.32 -10.83
N ILE A 220 -2.19 -12.34 -9.81
CA ILE A 220 -3.64 -12.21 -10.00
C ILE A 220 -3.99 -10.82 -10.53
N GLY A 221 -3.40 -9.77 -9.95
CA GLY A 221 -3.59 -8.38 -10.39
C GLY A 221 -3.21 -8.19 -11.85
N ILE A 222 -2.07 -8.71 -12.28
CA ILE A 222 -1.61 -8.71 -13.66
C ILE A 222 -2.61 -9.45 -14.57
N ALA A 223 -3.02 -10.66 -14.20
CA ALA A 223 -3.96 -11.45 -15.00
C ALA A 223 -5.31 -10.72 -15.19
N LEU A 224 -5.84 -10.09 -14.13
CA LEU A 224 -7.06 -9.29 -14.20
C LEU A 224 -6.88 -8.02 -15.05
N GLY A 225 -5.72 -7.36 -14.93
CA GLY A 225 -5.40 -6.15 -15.69
C GLY A 225 -5.30 -6.45 -17.18
N SER A 226 -4.60 -7.52 -17.54
CA SER A 226 -4.49 -7.96 -18.93
C SER A 226 -5.82 -8.36 -19.53
N TRP A 227 -6.69 -9.00 -18.72
CA TRP A 227 -8.04 -9.33 -19.15
C TRP A 227 -8.84 -8.06 -19.47
N TRP A 228 -8.80 -7.07 -18.57
CA TRP A 228 -9.50 -5.80 -18.75
C TRP A 228 -8.98 -4.99 -19.94
N ALA A 229 -7.66 -4.83 -20.06
CA ALA A 229 -7.03 -4.11 -21.16
C ALA A 229 -7.36 -4.72 -22.53
N TYR A 230 -7.48 -6.06 -22.59
CA TYR A 230 -7.81 -6.76 -23.83
C TYR A 230 -9.20 -6.41 -24.36
N TYR A 231 -10.23 -6.41 -23.51
CA TYR A 231 -11.61 -6.20 -23.98
C TYR A 231 -12.05 -4.74 -23.96
N GLU A 232 -11.56 -3.92 -23.03
CA GLU A 232 -12.01 -2.52 -22.87
C GLU A 232 -11.19 -1.57 -23.74
N LEU A 233 -9.86 -1.71 -23.69
CA LEU A 233 -8.94 -0.79 -24.37
C LEU A 233 -8.54 -1.29 -25.76
N GLY A 234 -8.88 -2.54 -26.11
CA GLY A 234 -8.78 -3.06 -27.47
C GLY A 234 -7.37 -3.00 -28.06
N TRP A 235 -6.32 -3.17 -27.24
CA TRP A 235 -4.92 -3.11 -27.68
C TRP A 235 -4.52 -4.24 -28.66
N GLY A 236 -5.43 -4.83 -29.43
CA GLY A 236 -5.10 -5.80 -30.48
C GLY A 236 -4.50 -7.13 -29.99
N GLY A 237 -4.42 -7.34 -28.67
CA GLY A 237 -3.84 -8.55 -28.07
C GLY A 237 -3.63 -8.40 -26.56
N TRP A 238 -3.38 -9.52 -25.90
CA TRP A 238 -2.87 -9.54 -24.53
C TRP A 238 -1.45 -8.98 -24.54
N TRP A 239 -1.07 -8.12 -23.57
CA TRP A 239 0.31 -7.61 -23.47
C TRP A 239 0.80 -6.74 -24.63
N PHE A 240 -0.10 -6.05 -25.31
CA PHE A 240 0.27 -5.21 -26.43
C PHE A 240 0.62 -3.80 -25.94
N TRP A 241 1.89 -3.55 -25.62
CA TRP A 241 2.46 -2.23 -25.29
C TRP A 241 1.73 -1.40 -24.22
N ASP A 242 0.87 -1.99 -23.39
CA ASP A 242 0.24 -1.30 -22.27
C ASP A 242 1.33 -0.93 -21.23
N PRO A 243 1.56 0.37 -20.95
CA PRO A 243 2.54 0.80 -19.97
C PRO A 243 2.27 0.24 -18.56
N VAL A 244 1.00 0.02 -18.20
CA VAL A 244 0.60 -0.48 -16.87
C VAL A 244 0.98 -1.95 -16.73
N GLU A 245 0.71 -2.77 -17.74
CA GLU A 245 1.14 -4.17 -17.79
C GLU A 245 2.67 -4.27 -17.71
N ASN A 246 3.38 -3.51 -18.54
CA ASN A 246 4.85 -3.50 -18.56
C ASN A 246 5.47 -3.06 -17.21
N ALA A 247 4.91 -2.01 -16.59
CA ALA A 247 5.36 -1.55 -15.29
C ALA A 247 5.21 -2.64 -14.21
N SER A 248 4.10 -3.40 -14.26
CA SER A 248 3.84 -4.50 -13.32
C SER A 248 4.66 -5.75 -13.57
N PHE A 249 5.16 -5.93 -14.79
CA PHE A 249 6.01 -7.06 -15.14
C PHE A 249 7.37 -7.05 -14.43
N MET A 250 8.01 -5.88 -14.37
CA MET A 250 9.35 -5.72 -13.83
C MET A 250 9.47 -6.20 -12.36
N PRO A 251 8.61 -5.74 -11.42
CA PRO A 251 8.63 -6.25 -10.05
C PRO A 251 8.19 -7.72 -9.97
N TRP A 252 7.35 -8.21 -10.90
CA TRP A 252 6.99 -9.62 -10.95
C TRP A 252 8.18 -10.52 -11.31
N LEU A 253 9.00 -10.13 -12.30
CA LEU A 253 10.25 -10.84 -12.65
C LEU A 253 11.25 -10.81 -11.50
N ALA A 254 11.48 -9.65 -10.90
CA ALA A 254 12.36 -9.51 -9.75
C ALA A 254 11.86 -10.34 -8.55
N GLY A 255 10.55 -10.33 -8.29
CA GLY A 255 9.91 -11.14 -7.27
C GLY A 255 10.03 -12.64 -7.53
N THR A 256 9.91 -13.07 -8.80
CA THR A 256 10.12 -14.46 -9.20
C THR A 256 11.55 -14.89 -8.90
N ALA A 257 12.55 -14.10 -9.31
CA ALA A 257 13.94 -14.36 -8.99
C ALA A 257 14.18 -14.42 -7.47
N LEU A 258 13.61 -13.47 -6.72
CA LEU A 258 13.72 -13.42 -5.26
C LEU A 258 13.14 -14.67 -4.58
N ILE A 259 11.97 -15.16 -5.00
CA ILE A 259 11.35 -16.37 -4.44
C ILE A 259 12.26 -17.60 -4.63
N HIS A 260 12.89 -17.73 -5.81
CA HIS A 260 13.83 -18.81 -6.09
C HIS A 260 15.08 -18.68 -5.20
N SER A 261 15.66 -17.48 -5.11
CA SER A 261 16.83 -17.22 -4.25
C SER A 261 16.54 -17.51 -2.77
N LEU A 262 15.37 -17.11 -2.27
CA LEU A 262 14.94 -17.38 -0.90
C LEU A 262 14.77 -18.89 -0.65
N ALA A 263 14.15 -19.63 -1.59
CA ALA A 263 13.96 -21.07 -1.47
C ALA A 263 15.30 -21.85 -1.46
N VAL A 264 16.27 -21.43 -2.28
CA VAL A 264 17.61 -22.03 -2.30
C VAL A 264 18.37 -21.69 -1.02
N THR A 265 18.32 -20.44 -0.56
CA THR A 265 18.97 -19.98 0.67
C THR A 265 18.45 -20.74 1.90
N GLU A 266 17.12 -20.88 2.00
CA GLU A 266 16.46 -21.60 3.08
C GLU A 266 16.86 -23.09 3.14
N LYS A 267 16.97 -23.76 1.98
CA LYS A 267 17.26 -25.20 1.91
C LYS A 267 18.75 -25.54 1.96
N ARG A 268 19.62 -24.69 1.42
CA ARG A 268 21.03 -25.04 1.17
C ARG A 268 22.04 -24.10 1.84
N GLY A 269 21.62 -22.95 2.37
CA GLY A 269 22.54 -21.92 2.90
C GLY A 269 23.48 -21.30 1.85
N LEU A 270 23.26 -21.59 0.57
CA LEU A 270 24.07 -21.14 -0.56
C LEU A 270 23.55 -19.79 -1.02
N PHE A 271 24.12 -18.70 -0.49
CA PHE A 271 24.24 -17.32 -1.04
C PHE A 271 24.85 -16.39 0.03
N LYS A 272 25.76 -16.91 0.88
CA LYS A 272 26.60 -16.06 1.73
C LYS A 272 27.67 -15.43 0.84
N SER A 273 27.63 -14.12 0.62
CA SER A 273 28.84 -13.41 0.22
C SER A 273 29.77 -13.44 1.44
N SER A 274 30.84 -14.22 1.33
CA SER A 274 31.99 -14.22 2.23
C SER A 274 32.57 -12.82 2.39
#